data_AF-A0A844WZR5-F1
#
_entry.id   AF-A0A844WZR5-F1
#
_cell.length_a   1.000
_cell.length_b   1.000
_cell.length_c   1.000
_cell.angle_alpha   90.00
_cell.angle_beta   90.00
_cell.angle_gamma   90.00
#
_symmetry.space_group_name_H-M   'P 1'
#
loop_
_entity.id
_entity.type
_entity.pdbx_description
1 polymer ?
#
loop_
_entity_poly.entity_id
_entity_poly.type
_entity_poly.pdbx_seq_one_letter_code
_entity_poly.pdbx_strand_id
1 'polypeptide(L)'
;MKPKIYRLKSNVSDYSLFIENCPKGQEDMQGRAMDRALYHHWQPFGEEYQPVTMELCANDYGRKNYQLDISGFTAPFYVLSERALEALSDIFLPRGQVLPIITASKRKKFWGYFPTNVLKGCFDKEKSIYIQAPKALKIDHVVLIADNITDEYLFTIEEDFMYVFVTEKFKQRVEEAGLLAFTFPDHLVAETS
;
A
#
# COMPACT_ATOMS: atom_id res chain seq x y z
N MET A 1 17.67 -19.12 -5.57
CA MET A 1 17.26 -18.39 -4.35
C MET A 1 15.90 -17.79 -4.64
N LYS A 2 14.88 -18.04 -3.81
CA LYS A 2 13.55 -17.46 -4.04
C LYS A 2 13.63 -15.93 -3.85
N PRO A 3 13.01 -15.11 -4.71
CA PRO A 3 13.03 -13.67 -4.57
C PRO A 3 12.37 -13.26 -3.24
N LYS A 4 12.97 -12.29 -2.54
CA LYS A 4 12.35 -11.72 -1.34
C LYS A 4 11.11 -10.92 -1.75
N ILE A 5 10.04 -11.12 -1.00
CA ILE A 5 8.79 -10.38 -1.12
C ILE A 5 8.60 -9.58 0.17
N TYR A 6 8.34 -8.30 0.07
CA TYR A 6 8.15 -7.40 1.19
C TYR A 6 6.70 -6.93 1.26
N ARG A 7 6.20 -6.64 2.46
CA ARG A 7 4.96 -5.85 2.60
C ARG A 7 5.27 -4.38 2.33
N LEU A 8 4.47 -3.73 1.46
CA LEU A 8 4.63 -2.32 1.16
C LEU A 8 4.25 -1.46 2.36
N LYS A 9 5.26 -0.82 2.95
CA LYS A 9 5.14 0.06 4.12
C LYS A 9 5.94 1.33 3.93
N SER A 10 5.54 2.36 4.68
CA SER A 10 6.31 3.59 4.84
C SER A 10 7.04 3.63 6.19
N ASN A 11 8.22 4.23 6.23
CA ASN A 11 8.95 4.53 7.46
C ASN A 11 8.31 5.71 8.19
N VAL A 12 7.32 5.41 9.03
CA VAL A 12 6.60 6.43 9.83
C VAL A 12 7.40 6.94 11.03
N SER A 13 8.46 6.23 11.43
CA SER A 13 9.32 6.64 12.54
C SER A 13 10.21 7.83 12.16
N ASP A 14 10.85 7.76 10.99
CA ASP A 14 11.74 8.83 10.53
C ASP A 14 11.02 9.89 9.69
N TYR A 15 9.88 9.56 9.08
CA TYR A 15 9.14 10.46 8.21
C TYR A 15 7.72 10.71 8.69
N SER A 16 7.22 11.92 8.42
CA SER A 16 5.82 12.28 8.65
C SER A 16 4.90 11.35 7.85
N LEU A 17 3.65 11.22 8.30
CA LEU A 17 2.63 10.39 7.67
C LEU A 17 1.38 11.20 7.37
N PHE A 18 0.53 10.68 6.50
CA PHE A 18 -0.78 11.25 6.21
C PHE A 18 -1.89 10.44 6.87
N ILE A 19 -2.84 11.14 7.48
CA ILE A 19 -4.14 10.60 7.91
C ILE A 19 -5.25 11.37 7.21
N GLU A 20 -6.39 10.74 6.98
CA GLU A 20 -7.56 11.48 6.52
C GLU A 20 -8.12 12.34 7.66
N ASN A 21 -8.44 13.60 7.36
CA ASN A 21 -9.30 14.41 8.22
C ASN A 21 -10.76 14.01 8.00
N CYS A 22 -11.13 12.82 8.49
CA CYS A 22 -12.42 12.21 8.26
C CYS A 22 -13.51 12.87 9.14
N PRO A 23 -14.65 13.31 8.57
CA PRO A 23 -15.77 13.80 9.36
C PRO A 23 -16.31 12.72 10.32
N LYS A 24 -16.72 13.15 11.52
CA LYS A 24 -17.28 12.23 12.52
C LYS A 24 -18.49 11.47 11.96
N GLY A 25 -18.44 10.14 12.07
CA GLY A 25 -19.53 9.25 11.64
C GLY A 25 -19.44 8.79 10.17
N GLN A 26 -18.38 9.18 9.45
CA GLN A 26 -18.06 8.61 8.14
C GLN A 26 -16.95 7.56 8.27
N GLU A 27 -16.92 6.65 7.30
CA GLU A 27 -15.81 5.73 7.14
C GLU A 27 -14.63 6.46 6.49
N ASP A 28 -13.44 6.30 7.06
CA ASP A 28 -12.23 6.89 6.51
C ASP A 28 -11.76 6.16 5.23
N MET A 29 -10.72 6.70 4.60
CA MET A 29 -10.16 6.20 3.35
C MET A 29 -9.54 4.82 3.54
N GLN A 30 -9.03 4.51 4.74
CA GLN A 30 -8.52 3.18 5.04
C GLN A 30 -9.68 2.16 5.03
N GLY A 31 -10.76 2.43 5.76
CA GLY A 31 -11.96 1.59 5.78
C GLY A 31 -12.55 1.39 4.38
N ARG A 32 -12.75 2.48 3.63
CA ARG A 32 -13.25 2.43 2.25
C ARG A 32 -12.34 1.63 1.31
N ALA A 33 -11.01 1.72 1.46
CA ALA A 33 -10.08 0.95 0.66
C ALA A 33 -10.07 -0.53 1.04
N MET A 34 -10.20 -0.86 2.33
CA MET A 34 -10.35 -2.23 2.81
C MET A 34 -11.68 -2.84 2.34
N ASP A 35 -12.78 -2.07 2.36
CA ASP A 35 -14.08 -2.47 1.82
C ASP A 35 -13.97 -2.76 0.31
N ARG A 36 -13.28 -1.88 -0.45
CA ARG A 36 -13.02 -2.09 -1.87
C ARG A 36 -12.18 -3.34 -2.14
N ALA A 37 -11.14 -3.57 -1.35
CA ALA A 37 -10.32 -4.78 -1.45
C ALA A 37 -11.14 -6.04 -1.14
N LEU A 38 -11.93 -6.02 -0.08
CA LEU A 38 -12.64 -7.19 0.44
C LEU A 38 -13.93 -7.52 -0.34
N TYR A 39 -14.82 -6.55 -0.51
CA TYR A 39 -16.16 -6.78 -1.08
C TYR A 39 -16.25 -6.47 -2.56
N HIS A 40 -15.32 -5.66 -3.07
CA HIS A 40 -15.23 -5.33 -4.48
C HIS A 40 -14.01 -5.95 -5.15
N HIS A 41 -13.33 -6.90 -4.51
CA HIS A 41 -12.21 -7.65 -5.08
C HIS A 41 -11.16 -6.75 -5.74
N TRP A 42 -10.76 -5.68 -5.03
CA TRP A 42 -9.77 -4.69 -5.48
C TRP A 42 -10.13 -3.96 -6.79
N GLN A 43 -11.41 -3.87 -7.15
CA GLN A 43 -11.84 -3.05 -8.27
C GLN A 43 -11.50 -1.57 -8.03
N PRO A 44 -11.07 -0.81 -9.05
CA PRO A 44 -10.80 0.63 -8.92
C PRO A 44 -12.02 1.36 -8.38
N PHE A 45 -11.82 2.46 -7.66
CA PHE A 45 -12.89 3.39 -7.28
C PHE A 45 -13.57 3.94 -8.54
N GLY A 46 -14.90 4.07 -8.50
CA GLY A 46 -15.67 4.57 -9.63
C GLY A 46 -15.78 6.10 -9.65
N GLU A 47 -16.70 6.59 -10.49
CA GLU A 47 -16.98 8.02 -10.65
C GLU A 47 -17.52 8.69 -9.38
N GLU A 48 -18.01 7.90 -8.42
CA GLU A 48 -18.45 8.36 -7.11
C GLU A 48 -17.32 8.87 -6.21
N TYR A 49 -16.06 8.60 -6.55
CA TYR A 49 -14.91 9.00 -5.75
C TYR A 49 -14.85 10.52 -5.57
N GLN A 50 -14.75 10.95 -4.31
CA GLN A 50 -14.51 12.34 -3.94
C GLN A 50 -13.11 12.49 -3.34
N PRO A 51 -12.32 13.51 -3.76
CA PRO A 51 -11.00 13.76 -3.20
C PRO A 51 -11.06 13.91 -1.68
N VAL A 52 -10.23 13.15 -0.98
CA VAL A 52 -10.16 13.17 0.48
C VAL A 52 -9.14 14.20 0.97
N THR A 53 -9.42 14.84 2.11
CA THR A 53 -8.46 15.77 2.72
C THR A 53 -7.54 15.02 3.66
N MET A 54 -6.25 15.02 3.32
CA MET A 54 -5.20 14.39 4.11
C MET A 54 -4.46 15.42 4.97
N GLU A 55 -4.45 15.19 6.27
CA GLU A 55 -3.62 15.92 7.21
C GLU A 55 -2.27 15.24 7.40
N LEU A 56 -1.20 16.04 7.41
CA LEU A 56 0.13 15.57 7.74
C LEU A 56 0.28 15.45 9.27
N CYS A 57 0.71 14.30 9.77
CA CYS A 57 1.08 14.09 11.16
C CYS A 57 2.60 14.14 11.35
N ALA A 58 3.03 14.46 12.56
CA ALA A 58 4.44 14.40 12.92
C ALA A 58 4.95 12.94 12.91
N ASN A 59 6.25 12.76 12.67
CA ASN A 59 6.94 11.49 12.90
C ASN A 59 7.15 11.23 14.39
N ASP A 60 7.77 10.09 14.75
CA ASP A 60 8.02 9.70 16.15
C ASP A 60 8.93 10.68 16.91
N TYR A 61 9.70 11.50 16.19
CA TYR A 61 10.56 12.55 16.74
C TYR A 61 9.89 13.94 16.79
N GLY A 62 8.57 14.02 16.54
CA GLY A 62 7.81 15.27 16.57
C GLY A 62 8.03 16.19 15.36
N ARG A 63 8.73 15.72 14.31
CA ARG A 63 8.96 16.51 13.09
C ARG A 63 7.79 16.35 12.12
N LYS A 64 7.24 17.48 11.67
CA LYS A 64 6.14 17.55 10.69
C LYS A 64 6.62 18.25 9.41
N ASN A 65 6.94 17.48 8.36
CA ASN A 65 7.35 18.02 7.06
C ASN A 65 6.93 17.12 5.89
N TYR A 66 6.96 17.67 4.66
CA TYR A 66 6.50 16.98 3.45
C TYR A 66 7.64 16.28 2.67
N GLN A 67 8.71 15.81 3.32
CA GLN A 67 9.84 15.19 2.60
C GLN A 67 9.54 13.78 2.07
N LEU A 68 8.64 13.03 2.70
CA LEU A 68 8.24 11.68 2.31
C LEU A 68 7.79 11.55 0.84
N ASP A 69 8.09 10.42 0.20
CA ASP A 69 7.58 10.07 -1.14
C ASP A 69 6.45 9.03 -1.09
N ILE A 70 6.27 8.37 0.06
CA ILE A 70 5.15 7.47 0.35
C ILE A 70 4.67 7.63 1.79
N SER A 71 3.36 7.56 2.00
CA SER A 71 2.73 7.30 3.30
C SER A 71 1.77 6.12 3.16
N GLY A 72 2.03 5.04 3.91
CA GLY A 72 1.22 3.82 3.95
C GLY A 72 0.40 3.67 5.23
N PHE A 73 0.19 4.76 5.99
CA PHE A 73 -0.62 4.70 7.22
C PHE A 73 -2.08 4.31 6.95
N THR A 74 -2.62 4.75 5.81
CA THR A 74 -3.97 4.47 5.34
C THR A 74 -4.07 3.20 4.49
N ALA A 75 -3.06 2.32 4.54
CA ALA A 75 -3.02 1.10 3.72
C ALA A 75 -4.32 0.28 3.87
N PRO A 76 -4.87 -0.28 2.77
CA PRO A 76 -4.23 -0.45 1.47
C PRO A 76 -4.33 0.76 0.51
N PHE A 77 -4.75 1.92 0.98
CA PHE A 77 -4.63 3.19 0.26
C PHE A 77 -3.32 3.91 0.64
N TYR A 78 -2.51 4.25 -0.36
CA TYR A 78 -1.24 4.93 -0.17
C TYR A 78 -1.32 6.38 -0.61
N VAL A 79 -0.57 7.25 0.04
CA VAL A 79 -0.32 8.60 -0.44
C VAL A 79 1.07 8.64 -1.05
N LEU A 80 1.16 8.92 -2.35
CA LEU A 80 2.42 9.00 -3.09
C LEU A 80 2.72 10.44 -3.47
N SER A 81 3.98 10.83 -3.47
CA SER A 81 4.37 12.11 -4.06
C SER A 81 4.25 12.07 -5.58
N GLU A 82 4.08 13.24 -6.21
CA GLU A 82 4.17 13.38 -7.68
C GLU A 82 5.50 12.81 -8.20
N ARG A 83 6.62 13.08 -7.50
CA ARG A 83 7.94 12.51 -7.81
C ARG A 83 7.96 10.97 -7.80
N ALA A 84 7.33 10.33 -6.81
CA ALA A 84 7.28 8.87 -6.74
C ALA A 84 6.49 8.28 -7.90
N LEU A 85 5.36 8.91 -8.23
CA LEU A 85 4.54 8.51 -9.36
C LEU A 85 5.25 8.69 -10.70
N GLU A 86 5.99 9.79 -10.89
CA GLU A 86 6.78 10.02 -12.10
C GLU A 86 7.89 8.97 -12.25
N ALA A 87 8.69 8.77 -11.19
CA ALA A 87 9.84 7.88 -11.20
C ALA A 87 9.48 6.39 -11.36
N LEU A 88 8.30 5.99 -10.88
CA LEU A 88 7.82 4.60 -10.90
C LEU A 88 6.48 4.47 -11.63
N SER A 89 6.24 5.34 -12.61
CA SER A 89 4.98 5.36 -13.38
C SER A 89 4.75 4.05 -14.13
N ASP A 90 5.82 3.45 -14.67
CA ASP A 90 5.82 2.14 -15.32
C ASP A 90 5.41 1.00 -14.39
N ILE A 91 5.54 1.21 -13.07
CA ILE A 91 5.14 0.25 -12.05
C ILE A 91 3.71 0.53 -11.55
N PHE A 92 3.45 1.75 -11.06
CA PHE A 92 2.19 2.07 -10.38
C PHE A 92 1.00 2.17 -11.33
N LEU A 93 1.13 2.85 -12.47
CA LEU A 93 0.00 3.10 -13.37
C LEU A 93 -0.66 1.82 -13.93
N PRO A 94 0.08 0.77 -14.34
CA PRO A 94 -0.56 -0.47 -14.80
C PRO A 94 -1.09 -1.36 -13.66
N ARG A 95 -0.79 -1.05 -12.39
CA ARG A 95 -1.08 -1.91 -11.22
C ARG A 95 -2.08 -1.31 -10.25
N GLY A 96 -2.56 -0.11 -10.51
CA GLY A 96 -3.46 0.57 -9.61
C GLY A 96 -4.07 1.82 -10.19
N GLN A 97 -4.88 2.44 -9.35
CA GLN A 97 -5.56 3.69 -9.65
C GLN A 97 -4.90 4.83 -8.88
N VAL A 98 -4.54 5.88 -9.60
CA VAL A 98 -4.13 7.16 -9.02
C VAL A 98 -5.35 8.03 -8.81
N LEU A 99 -5.50 8.58 -7.61
CA LEU A 99 -6.68 9.31 -7.18
C LEU A 99 -6.30 10.70 -6.66
N PRO A 100 -7.07 11.75 -6.97
CA PRO A 100 -6.82 13.08 -6.44
C PRO A 100 -7.04 13.11 -4.91
N ILE A 101 -6.13 13.75 -4.19
CA ILE A 101 -6.29 14.04 -2.75
C ILE A 101 -6.01 15.51 -2.49
N ILE A 102 -6.49 16.01 -1.36
CA ILE A 102 -6.27 17.39 -0.92
C ILE A 102 -5.25 17.37 0.22
N THR A 103 -4.18 18.16 0.11
CA THR A 103 -3.21 18.34 1.19
C THR A 103 -2.88 19.82 1.36
N ALA A 104 -2.42 20.22 2.56
CA ALA A 104 -1.98 21.59 2.82
C ALA A 104 -0.57 21.90 2.26
N SER A 105 0.10 20.95 1.59
CA SER A 105 1.43 21.16 1.02
C SER A 105 1.38 22.17 -0.13
N LYS A 106 2.21 23.22 -0.03
CA LYS A 106 2.31 24.26 -1.08
C LYS A 106 3.38 23.99 -2.13
N ARG A 107 4.35 23.12 -1.82
CA ARG A 107 5.57 22.91 -2.64
C ARG A 107 5.64 21.54 -3.28
N LYS A 108 5.04 20.53 -2.65
CA LYS A 108 5.07 19.14 -3.09
C LYS A 108 3.65 18.66 -3.28
N LYS A 109 3.33 18.11 -4.45
CA LYS A 109 2.03 17.51 -4.71
C LYS A 109 2.03 16.05 -4.32
N PHE A 110 0.87 15.59 -3.90
CA PHE A 110 0.64 14.22 -3.48
C PHE A 110 -0.65 13.71 -4.12
N TRP A 111 -0.70 12.40 -4.29
CA TRP A 111 -1.78 11.67 -4.92
C TRP A 111 -2.11 10.43 -4.09
N GLY A 112 -3.38 10.06 -4.08
CA GLY A 112 -3.81 8.77 -3.60
C GLY A 112 -3.43 7.67 -4.58
N TYR A 113 -3.14 6.48 -4.07
CA TYR A 113 -2.90 5.29 -4.87
C TYR A 113 -3.58 4.09 -4.23
N PHE A 114 -4.36 3.37 -5.02
CA PHE A 114 -4.98 2.12 -4.64
C PHE A 114 -4.61 1.04 -5.66
N PRO A 115 -3.99 -0.08 -5.25
CA PRO A 115 -3.67 -1.15 -6.19
C PRO A 115 -4.94 -1.86 -6.65
N THR A 116 -4.91 -2.35 -7.89
CA THR A 116 -6.03 -3.07 -8.51
C THR A 116 -5.58 -4.39 -9.14
N ASN A 117 -4.30 -4.74 -8.98
CA ASN A 117 -3.71 -5.93 -9.57
C ASN A 117 -3.66 -7.09 -8.55
N VAL A 118 -4.68 -7.94 -8.63
CA VAL A 118 -4.85 -9.09 -7.74
C VAL A 118 -4.29 -10.35 -8.38
N LEU A 119 -3.41 -11.05 -7.67
CA LEU A 119 -2.97 -12.39 -8.02
C LEU A 119 -3.81 -13.44 -7.31
N LYS A 120 -4.04 -14.56 -7.99
CA LYS A 120 -4.83 -15.69 -7.48
C LYS A 120 -3.92 -16.85 -7.09
N GLY A 121 -4.38 -17.65 -6.12
CA GLY A 121 -3.67 -18.86 -5.70
C GLY A 121 -2.30 -18.59 -5.05
N CYS A 122 -2.01 -17.34 -4.68
CA CYS A 122 -0.76 -17.02 -4.01
C CYS A 122 -0.78 -17.36 -2.51
N PHE A 123 -1.95 -17.51 -1.89
CA PHE A 123 -2.07 -17.80 -0.47
C PHE A 123 -1.86 -19.29 -0.14
N ASP A 124 -0.83 -19.62 0.62
CA ASP A 124 -0.60 -20.97 1.13
C ASP A 124 -1.44 -21.22 2.39
N LYS A 125 -2.61 -21.83 2.21
CA LYS A 125 -3.54 -22.15 3.31
C LYS A 125 -2.97 -23.13 4.34
N GLU A 126 -2.03 -23.98 3.96
CA GLU A 126 -1.50 -25.01 4.86
C GLU A 126 -0.43 -24.45 5.79
N LYS A 127 0.31 -23.44 5.34
CA LYS A 127 1.42 -22.84 6.10
C LYS A 127 1.09 -21.49 6.74
N SER A 128 0.03 -20.82 6.28
CA SER A 128 -0.39 -19.53 6.83
C SER A 128 -1.15 -19.67 8.16
N ILE A 129 -1.08 -18.64 9.00
CA ILE A 129 -1.86 -18.54 10.25
C ILE A 129 -2.99 -17.54 10.02
N TYR A 130 -4.23 -18.03 10.08
CA TYR A 130 -5.41 -17.21 9.84
C TYR A 130 -6.63 -17.72 10.61
N ILE A 131 -7.61 -16.84 10.75
CA ILE A 131 -8.93 -17.15 11.29
C ILE A 131 -9.96 -16.97 10.16
N GLN A 132 -10.76 -18.01 9.92
CA GLN A 132 -11.89 -17.92 9.01
C GLN A 132 -13.00 -17.06 9.64
N ALA A 133 -13.26 -15.89 9.07
CA ALA A 133 -14.42 -15.07 9.38
C ALA A 133 -15.55 -15.34 8.37
N PRO A 134 -16.81 -14.94 8.65
CA PRO A 134 -17.95 -15.23 7.78
C PRO A 134 -17.81 -14.74 6.33
N LYS A 135 -17.03 -13.68 6.09
CA LYS A 135 -16.87 -13.05 4.77
C LYS A 135 -15.41 -12.87 4.32
N ALA A 136 -14.43 -13.26 5.13
CA ALA A 136 -13.02 -12.97 4.89
C ALA A 136 -12.10 -13.94 5.65
N LEU A 137 -10.81 -13.93 5.30
CA LEU A 137 -9.77 -14.45 6.17
C LEU A 137 -9.17 -13.30 6.97
N LYS A 138 -9.13 -13.44 8.30
CA LYS A 138 -8.26 -12.60 9.12
C LYS A 138 -6.90 -13.28 9.15
N ILE A 139 -5.95 -12.76 8.37
CA ILE A 139 -4.62 -13.35 8.23
C ILE A 139 -3.68 -12.70 9.25
N ASP A 140 -3.16 -13.50 10.17
CA ASP A 140 -2.18 -13.06 11.17
C ASP A 140 -0.75 -13.27 10.65
N HIS A 141 -0.49 -14.38 9.95
CA HIS A 141 0.76 -14.67 9.24
C HIS A 141 0.47 -15.21 7.85
N VAL A 142 1.05 -14.59 6.82
CA VAL A 142 0.88 -14.97 5.41
C VAL A 142 2.12 -15.69 4.91
N VAL A 143 1.92 -16.86 4.31
CA VAL A 143 2.90 -17.58 3.51
C VAL A 143 2.43 -17.57 2.06
N LEU A 144 3.30 -17.14 1.15
CA LEU A 144 2.99 -16.99 -0.27
C LEU A 144 3.55 -18.15 -1.10
N ILE A 145 2.77 -18.72 -2.00
CA ILE A 145 3.23 -19.73 -2.97
C ILE A 145 4.03 -19.01 -4.05
N ALA A 146 5.37 -19.16 -4.01
CA ALA A 146 6.27 -18.38 -4.87
C ALA A 146 5.99 -18.55 -6.37
N ASP A 147 5.69 -19.78 -6.79
CA ASP A 147 5.46 -20.13 -8.20
C ASP A 147 4.22 -19.45 -8.79
N ASN A 148 3.31 -18.96 -7.94
CA ASN A 148 2.08 -18.27 -8.36
C ASN A 148 2.23 -16.73 -8.39
N ILE A 149 3.39 -16.20 -7.97
CA ILE A 149 3.69 -14.77 -8.03
C ILE A 149 4.17 -14.42 -9.44
N THR A 150 3.25 -13.93 -10.27
CA THR A 150 3.53 -13.60 -11.68
C THR A 150 3.87 -12.14 -11.92
N ASP A 151 3.62 -11.25 -10.95
CA ASP A 151 3.99 -9.84 -11.07
C ASP A 151 5.44 -9.59 -10.61
N GLU A 152 6.17 -8.82 -11.40
CA GLU A 152 7.57 -8.56 -11.14
C GLU A 152 7.85 -7.49 -10.07
N TYR A 153 6.87 -6.68 -9.67
CA TYR A 153 7.09 -5.47 -8.89
C TYR A 153 6.18 -5.33 -7.68
N LEU A 154 4.87 -5.22 -7.89
CA LEU A 154 3.89 -4.85 -6.86
C LEU A 154 2.64 -5.66 -7.11
N PHE A 155 2.00 -6.21 -6.08
CA PHE A 155 0.77 -6.97 -6.24
C PHE A 155 -0.03 -7.09 -4.95
N THR A 156 -1.29 -7.48 -5.08
CA THR A 156 -2.16 -7.93 -3.99
C THR A 156 -2.59 -9.37 -4.21
N ILE A 157 -3.21 -10.00 -3.22
CA ILE A 157 -3.74 -11.37 -3.34
C ILE A 157 -5.24 -11.37 -2.98
N GLU A 158 -5.98 -12.37 -3.45
CA GLU A 158 -7.44 -12.44 -3.23
C GLU A 158 -7.80 -12.55 -1.74
N GLU A 159 -7.00 -13.27 -0.96
CA GLU A 159 -7.30 -13.61 0.43
C GLU A 159 -6.95 -12.51 1.45
N ASP A 160 -6.00 -11.64 1.12
CA ASP A 160 -5.49 -10.59 2.01
C ASP A 160 -5.91 -9.22 1.50
N PHE A 161 -6.91 -8.63 2.16
CA PHE A 161 -7.45 -7.30 1.84
C PHE A 161 -6.69 -6.17 2.55
N MET A 162 -5.67 -6.48 3.35
CA MET A 162 -4.92 -5.48 4.14
C MET A 162 -3.54 -5.21 3.54
N TYR A 163 -2.88 -6.24 3.01
CA TYR A 163 -1.49 -6.14 2.60
C TYR A 163 -1.32 -6.02 1.09
N VAL A 164 -0.39 -5.15 0.73
CA VAL A 164 0.15 -5.03 -0.62
C VAL A 164 1.59 -5.50 -0.56
N PHE A 165 1.98 -6.33 -1.53
CA PHE A 165 3.29 -6.95 -1.60
C PHE A 165 4.12 -6.30 -2.70
N VAL A 166 5.44 -6.24 -2.47
CA VAL A 166 6.41 -5.74 -3.44
C VAL A 166 7.64 -6.64 -3.48
N THR A 167 8.26 -6.74 -4.65
CA THR A 167 9.41 -7.62 -4.88
C THR A 167 10.75 -6.92 -4.62
N GLU A 168 11.84 -7.67 -4.62
CA GLU A 168 13.19 -7.09 -4.64
C GLU A 168 13.41 -6.14 -5.84
N LYS A 169 12.83 -6.43 -7.02
CA LYS A 169 12.93 -5.54 -8.18
C LYS A 169 12.27 -4.18 -7.92
N PHE A 170 11.12 -4.16 -7.24
CA PHE A 170 10.47 -2.91 -6.84
C PHE A 170 11.35 -2.11 -5.88
N LYS A 171 11.89 -2.76 -4.85
CA LYS A 171 12.82 -2.15 -3.89
C LYS A 171 14.02 -1.52 -4.61
N GLN A 172 14.65 -2.26 -5.53
CA GLN A 172 15.77 -1.74 -6.31
C GLN A 172 15.38 -0.46 -7.07
N ARG A 173 14.21 -0.44 -7.72
CA ARG A 173 13.71 0.75 -8.44
C ARG A 173 13.46 1.95 -7.52
N VAL A 174 12.96 1.71 -6.31
CA VAL A 174 12.79 2.74 -5.27
C VAL A 174 14.14 3.33 -4.82
N GLU A 175 15.12 2.47 -4.56
CA GLU A 175 16.45 2.84 -4.11
C GLU A 175 17.22 3.62 -5.18
N GLU A 176 17.19 3.14 -6.44
CA GLU A 176 17.80 3.81 -7.60
C GLU A 176 17.21 5.19 -7.86
N ALA A 177 15.90 5.35 -7.67
CA ALA A 177 15.21 6.64 -7.79
C ALA A 177 15.44 7.57 -6.58
N GLY A 178 16.06 7.09 -5.50
CA GLY A 178 16.30 7.84 -4.27
C GLY A 178 15.01 8.35 -3.62
N LEU A 179 13.95 7.55 -3.64
CA LEU A 179 12.65 7.91 -3.07
C LEU A 179 12.64 7.71 -1.54
N LEU A 180 12.06 8.68 -0.83
CA LEU A 180 12.10 8.73 0.62
C LEU A 180 10.88 8.07 1.28
N ALA A 181 11.07 7.66 2.53
CA ALA A 181 10.06 7.03 3.38
C ALA A 181 9.57 5.64 2.95
N PHE A 182 10.05 5.04 1.86
CA PHE A 182 9.89 3.61 1.63
C PHE A 182 10.76 2.82 2.62
N THR A 183 10.29 1.66 3.09
CA THR A 183 11.06 0.80 4.00
C THR A 183 10.86 -0.68 3.70
N PHE A 184 11.94 -1.45 3.87
CA PHE A 184 12.02 -2.86 3.51
C PHE A 184 12.76 -3.68 4.59
N PRO A 185 12.33 -3.64 5.87
CA PRO A 185 13.02 -4.35 6.94
C PRO A 185 12.80 -5.86 6.82
N ASP A 186 13.79 -6.66 7.23
CA ASP A 186 13.75 -8.13 7.08
C ASP A 186 12.55 -8.79 7.80
N HIS A 187 12.05 -8.20 8.90
CA HIS A 187 10.87 -8.71 9.60
C HIS A 187 9.54 -8.46 8.85
N LEU A 188 9.56 -7.70 7.75
CA LEU A 188 8.41 -7.50 6.86
C LEU A 188 8.55 -8.27 5.53
N VAL A 189 9.54 -9.17 5.45
CA VAL A 189 9.64 -10.13 4.35
C VAL A 189 8.55 -11.18 4.54
N ALA A 190 7.68 -11.32 3.55
CA ALA A 190 6.71 -12.40 3.51
C ALA A 190 7.42 -13.73 3.30
N GLU A 191 7.03 -14.74 4.06
CA GLU A 191 7.53 -16.09 3.87
C GLU A 191 6.99 -16.64 2.54
N THR A 192 7.81 -17.43 1.84
CA THR A 192 7.44 -18.02 0.56
C THR A 192 7.63 -19.53 0.56
N SER A 193 6.59 -20.28 0.15
CA SER A 193 6.59 -21.74 0.04
C SER A 193 7.02 -22.26 -1.31
#